data_AF-A0A956GZX8-F1
#
_entry.id   AF-A0A956GZX8-F1
#
_cell.length_a   1.000
_cell.length_b   1.000
_cell.length_c   1.000
_cell.angle_alpha   90.00
_cell.angle_beta   90.00
_cell.angle_gamma   90.00
#
_symmetry.space_group_name_H-M   'P 1'
#
loop_
_entity.id
_entity.type
_entity.pdbx_description
1 polymer ?
#
loop_
_entity_poly.entity_id
_entity_poly.type
_entity_poly.pdbx_seq_one_letter_code
_entity_poly.pdbx_strand_id
1 'polypeptide(L)'
;MQLAALETRIDELVSDLDCYSGYRSLWLDPQGRIVHSEPEEMLELRGFRYITTLMQPDREELTAAILMAVPVELDEPVRRALSDWQAPAWAEPAMA
;
A
#
# COMPACT_ATOMS: atom_id res chain seq x y z
N MET A 1 -0.24 -4.28 -10.46
CA MET A 1 -1.57 -4.50 -9.83
C MET A 1 -2.49 -3.36 -10.25
N GLN A 2 -3.73 -3.62 -10.67
CA GLN A 2 -4.66 -2.55 -11.07
C GLN A 2 -5.08 -1.67 -9.87
N LEU A 3 -5.26 -0.37 -10.11
CA LEU A 3 -5.68 0.59 -9.08
C LEU A 3 -7.00 0.19 -8.40
N ALA A 4 -8.02 -0.19 -9.16
CA ALA A 4 -9.31 -0.62 -8.58
C ALA A 4 -9.18 -1.86 -7.67
N ALA A 5 -8.30 -2.79 -8.04
CA ALA A 5 -8.00 -3.96 -7.22
C ALA A 5 -7.25 -3.57 -5.93
N LEU A 6 -6.35 -2.58 -6.01
CA LEU A 6 -5.69 -2.03 -4.82
C LEU A 6 -6.70 -1.38 -3.88
N GLU A 7 -7.61 -0.54 -4.39
CA GLU A 7 -8.61 0.16 -3.58
C GLU A 7 -9.50 -0.83 -2.81
N THR A 8 -9.99 -1.86 -3.50
CA THR A 8 -10.77 -2.93 -2.87
C THR A 8 -9.96 -3.64 -1.79
N ARG A 9 -8.68 -3.93 -2.07
CA ARG A 9 -7.80 -4.60 -1.11
C ARG A 9 -7.50 -3.75 0.11
N ILE A 10 -7.41 -2.43 -0.05
CA ILE A 10 -7.24 -1.48 1.06
C ILE A 10 -8.47 -1.52 1.97
N ASP A 11 -9.68 -1.45 1.41
CA ASP A 11 -10.92 -1.46 2.20
C ASP A 11 -11.09 -2.76 2.99
N GLU A 12 -10.74 -3.90 2.39
CA GLU A 12 -10.67 -5.19 3.08
C GLU A 12 -9.65 -5.17 4.23
N LEU A 13 -8.43 -4.69 3.96
CA LEU A 13 -7.36 -4.67 4.96
C LEU A 13 -7.65 -3.72 6.12
N VAL A 14 -8.26 -2.56 5.89
CA VAL A 14 -8.69 -1.67 6.98
C VAL A 14 -9.67 -2.40 7.89
N SER A 15 -10.67 -3.07 7.30
CA SER A 15 -11.68 -3.83 8.04
C SER A 15 -11.06 -5.01 8.81
N ASP A 16 -10.14 -5.75 8.18
CA ASP A 16 -9.44 -6.88 8.79
C ASP A 16 -8.55 -6.42 9.94
N LEU A 17 -7.79 -5.32 9.76
CA LEU A 17 -6.82 -4.82 10.74
C LEU A 17 -7.50 -4.21 11.97
N ASP A 18 -8.71 -3.65 11.82
CA ASP A 18 -9.50 -3.12 12.94
C ASP A 18 -9.83 -4.20 13.99
N CYS A 19 -9.89 -5.48 13.56
CA CYS A 19 -10.17 -6.61 14.45
C CYS A 19 -9.01 -6.97 15.40
N TYR A 20 -7.82 -6.38 15.24
CA TYR A 20 -6.65 -6.70 16.05
C TYR A 20 -6.31 -5.56 17.02
N SER A 21 -6.00 -5.91 18.27
CA SER A 21 -5.67 -4.95 19.34
C SER A 21 -4.19 -4.52 19.38
N GLY A 22 -3.41 -4.87 18.35
CA GLY A 22 -1.97 -4.63 18.33
C GLY A 22 -1.44 -4.36 16.92
N TYR A 23 -0.14 -4.08 16.84
CA TYR A 23 0.53 -3.83 15.57
C TYR A 23 0.49 -5.06 14.66
N ARG A 24 0.31 -4.79 13.36
CA ARG A 24 0.40 -5.79 12.30
C ARG A 24 1.39 -5.31 11.26
N SER A 25 2.27 -6.21 10.83
CA SER A 25 3.20 -5.95 9.74
C SER A 25 2.56 -6.37 8.42
N LEU A 26 2.63 -5.49 7.42
CA LEU A 26 2.19 -5.74 6.06
C LEU A 26 3.35 -6.17 5.18
N TRP A 27 3.06 -7.14 4.32
CA TRP A 27 4.04 -7.79 3.45
C TRP A 27 3.49 -7.93 2.04
N LEU A 28 4.36 -7.76 1.05
CA LEU A 28 4.10 -8.18 -0.32
C LEU A 28 4.67 -9.59 -0.52
N ASP A 29 3.82 -10.55 -0.87
CA ASP A 29 4.27 -11.90 -1.17
C ASP A 29 4.94 -12.00 -2.58
N PRO A 30 5.60 -13.13 -2.90
CA PRO A 30 6.22 -13.31 -4.22
C PRO A 30 5.24 -13.31 -5.40
N GLN A 31 3.93 -13.44 -5.14
CA GLN A 31 2.87 -13.36 -6.15
C GLN A 31 2.29 -11.94 -6.27
N GLY A 32 2.83 -10.97 -5.54
CA GLY A 32 2.37 -9.58 -5.56
C GLY A 32 1.10 -9.32 -4.75
N ARG A 33 0.73 -10.20 -3.81
CA ARG A 33 -0.43 -10.04 -2.93
C ARG A 33 -0.01 -9.44 -1.59
N ILE A 34 -0.89 -8.64 -1.00
CA ILE A 34 -0.67 -8.00 0.29
C ILE A 34 -1.24 -8.89 1.40
N VAL A 35 -0.39 -9.27 2.35
CA VAL A 35 -0.75 -10.06 3.53
C VAL A 35 -0.29 -9.35 4.80
N HIS A 36 -0.81 -9.76 5.95
CA HIS A 36 -0.42 -9.22 7.25
C HIS A 36 -0.04 -10.32 8.25
N SER A 37 0.95 -10.05 9.10
CA SER A 37 1.43 -10.96 10.14
C SER A 37 1.61 -10.23 11.47
N GLU A 38 1.97 -10.96 12.52
CA GLU A 38 2.53 -10.34 13.72
C GLU A 38 3.93 -9.75 13.42
N PRO A 39 4.37 -8.70 14.15
CA PRO A 39 5.61 -7.99 13.85
C PRO A 39 6.90 -8.82 14.01
N GLU A 40 6.86 -9.88 14.81
CA GLU A 40 8.05 -10.73 15.07
C GLU A 40 8.31 -11.73 13.95
N GLU A 41 7.41 -11.85 12.97
CA GLU A 41 7.57 -12.76 11.84
C GLU A 41 8.54 -12.20 10.79
N MET A 42 9.70 -12.85 10.62
CA MET A 42 10.69 -12.51 9.59
C MET A 42 10.38 -13.20 8.25
N LEU A 43 9.40 -12.69 7.52
CA LEU A 43 8.95 -13.28 6.26
C LEU A 43 9.88 -12.99 5.06
N GLU A 44 10.88 -12.10 5.21
CA GLU A 44 11.88 -11.81 4.18
C GLU A 44 12.64 -13.06 3.76
N LEU A 45 12.94 -13.95 4.72
CA LEU A 45 13.61 -15.22 4.47
C LEU A 45 12.80 -16.16 3.57
N ARG A 46 11.49 -15.90 3.42
CA ARG A 46 10.56 -16.64 2.57
C ARG A 46 10.26 -15.91 1.25
N GLY A 47 10.97 -14.82 0.96
CA GLY A 47 10.81 -14.04 -0.27
C GLY A 47 9.71 -12.97 -0.21
N PHE A 48 9.16 -12.69 0.98
CA PHE A 48 8.22 -11.59 1.16
C PHE A 48 8.99 -10.27 1.25
N ARG A 49 8.37 -9.18 0.80
CA ARG A 49 8.93 -7.84 0.93
C ARG A 49 8.13 -7.06 1.96
N TYR A 50 8.81 -6.56 2.99
CA TYR A 50 8.21 -5.71 4.00
C TYR A 50 7.62 -4.43 3.37
N ILE A 51 6.45 -4.01 3.86
CA ILE A 51 5.78 -2.75 3.47
C ILE A 51 5.82 -1.77 4.64
N THR A 52 5.14 -2.11 5.74
CA THR A 52 4.98 -1.23 6.91
C THR A 52 4.49 -2.03 8.12
N THR A 53 4.50 -1.43 9.30
CA THR A 53 3.89 -1.96 10.51
C THR A 53 3.00 -0.88 11.12
N LEU A 54 1.70 -1.18 11.26
CA LEU A 54 0.67 -0.21 11.64
C LEU A 54 -0.24 -0.81 12.71
N MET A 55 -0.90 0.05 13.48
CA MET A 55 -1.90 -0.34 14.47
C MET A 55 -3.23 0.29 14.09
N GLN A 56 -4.19 -0.52 13.67
CA GLN A 56 -5.54 -0.08 13.26
C GLN A 56 -5.51 1.14 12.31
N PRO A 57 -4.79 1.07 11.19
CA PRO A 57 -4.65 2.22 10.29
C PRO A 57 -5.97 2.56 9.62
N ASP A 58 -6.16 3.84 9.32
CA ASP A 58 -7.25 4.25 8.45
C ASP A 58 -6.91 4.01 6.96
N ARG A 59 -7.88 4.31 6.09
CA ARG A 59 -7.73 4.14 4.64
C ARG A 59 -6.60 4.99 4.06
N GLU A 60 -6.42 6.23 4.52
CA GLU A 60 -5.44 7.16 3.96
C GLU A 60 -4.03 6.71 4.32
N GLU A 61 -3.80 6.37 5.59
CA GLU A 61 -2.54 5.84 6.10
C GLU A 61 -2.13 4.56 5.37
N LEU A 62 -3.08 3.63 5.20
CA LEU A 62 -2.84 2.36 4.53
C LEU A 62 -2.54 2.55 3.04
N THR A 63 -3.28 3.44 2.38
CA THR A 63 -3.07 3.78 0.96
C THR A 63 -1.67 4.36 0.75
N ALA A 64 -1.27 5.33 1.57
CA ALA A 64 0.03 5.97 1.48
C ALA A 64 1.17 4.96 1.65
N ALA A 65 1.07 4.09 2.65
CA ALA A 65 2.08 3.06 2.90
C ALA A 65 2.20 2.06 1.75
N ILE A 66 1.07 1.60 1.19
CA ILE A 66 1.07 0.58 0.14
C ILE A 66 1.54 1.15 -1.20
N LEU A 67 1.15 2.37 -1.56
CA LEU A 67 1.54 2.99 -2.84
C LEU A 67 3.05 3.20 -2.97
N MET A 68 3.77 3.40 -1.86
CA MET A 68 5.23 3.49 -1.88
C MET A 68 5.91 2.15 -2.21
N ALA A 69 5.26 1.04 -1.89
CA ALA A 69 5.83 -0.29 -2.08
C ALA A 69 5.35 -0.94 -3.38
N VAL A 70 4.05 -0.90 -3.66
CA VAL A 70 3.43 -1.72 -4.69
C VAL A 70 3.30 -0.95 -5.99
N PRO A 71 3.86 -1.44 -7.11
CA PRO A 71 3.64 -0.82 -8.40
C PRO A 71 2.17 -0.96 -8.82
N VAL A 72 1.52 0.18 -9.00
CA VAL A 72 0.13 0.27 -9.43
C VAL A 72 0.06 0.60 -10.91
N GLU A 73 -0.74 -0.18 -11.62
CA GLU A 73 -1.13 0.08 -12.99
C GLU A 73 -2.41 0.91 -12.97
N LEU A 74 -2.36 2.06 -13.63
CA LEU A 74 -3.50 2.94 -13.77
C LEU A 74 -4.36 2.48 -14.94
N ASP A 75 -5.67 2.41 -14.73
CA ASP A 75 -6.62 2.15 -15.81
C ASP A 75 -6.64 3.31 -16.81
N GLU A 76 -6.96 3.02 -18.08
CA GLU A 76 -6.87 3.97 -19.20
C GLU A 76 -7.57 5.33 -19.01
N PRO A 77 -8.74 5.46 -18.33
CA PRO A 77 -9.30 6.79 -18.04
C PRO A 77 -8.49 7.55 -16.98
N VAL A 78 -8.01 6.87 -15.94
CA VAL A 78 -7.24 7.49 -14.83
C VAL A 78 -5.84 7.88 -15.31
N ARG A 79 -5.19 6.99 -16.06
CA ARG A 79 -3.88 7.22 -16.67
C ARG A 79 -3.88 8.47 -17.55
N ARG A 80 -4.95 8.67 -18.33
CA ARG A 80 -5.11 9.85 -19.19
C ARG A 80 -5.43 11.12 -18.40
N ALA A 81 -6.24 11.02 -17.35
CA ALA A 81 -6.48 12.17 -16.47
C ALA A 81 -5.20 12.62 -15.75
N LEU A 82 -4.36 11.68 -15.33
CA LEU A 82 -3.10 11.96 -14.66
C LEU A 82 -1.96 12.35 -15.61
N SER A 83 -2.01 11.99 -16.90
CA SER A 83 -0.97 12.42 -17.86
C SER A 83 -0.96 13.93 -18.09
N ASP A 84 -2.12 14.57 -17.90
CA ASP A 84 -2.28 16.03 -18.01
C ASP A 84 -2.18 16.72 -16.64
N TRP A 85 -2.03 15.95 -15.55
CA TRP A 85 -1.92 16.49 -14.20
C TRP A 85 -0.53 17.07 -13.98
N GLN A 86 -0.50 18.34 -13.63
CA GLN A 86 0.70 19.03 -13.15
C GLN A 86 0.66 19.02 -11.63
N ALA A 87 1.64 18.37 -11.01
CA ALA A 87 1.78 18.38 -9.58
C ALA A 87 1.86 19.84 -9.07
N PRO A 88 1.22 20.17 -7.93
CA PRO A 88 1.38 21.49 -7.33
C PRO A 88 2.85 21.78 -7.04
N ALA A 89 3.27 23.04 -7.15
CA ALA A 89 4.66 23.45 -6.92
C ALA A 89 5.22 23.08 -5.52
N TRP A 90 4.36 22.86 -4.53
CA TRP A 90 4.74 22.42 -3.19
C TRP A 90 4.97 20.91 -3.06
N ALA A 91 4.57 20.13 -4.07
CA ALA A 91 4.71 18.68 -4.12
C ALA A 91 5.95 18.23 -4.94
N GLU A 92 6.71 19.17 -5.49
CA GLU A 92 8.01 18.84 -6.09
C GLU A 92 8.96 18.36 -4.98
N PRO A 93 9.54 17.15 -5.08
CA PRO A 93 10.57 16.75 -4.14
C PRO A 93 11.70 17.78 -4.26
N ALA A 94 12.15 18.33 -3.13
CA ALA A 94 13.31 19.19 -3.10
C ALA A 94 14.45 18.47 -3.83
N MET A 95 14.80 18.93 -5.02
CA MET A 95 16.00 18.47 -5.70
C MET A 95 17.17 18.75 -4.75
N ALA A 96 17.90 17.67 -4.44
CA ALA A 96 19.01 17.64 -3.49
C ALA A 96 20.02 18.79 -3.64
#